data_AF-A0A6G1C511-F1
#
_entry.id   AF-A0A6G1C511-F1
#
_cell.length_a   1.000
_cell.length_b   1.000
_cell.length_c   1.000
_cell.angle_alpha   90.00
_cell.angle_beta   90.00
_cell.angle_gamma   90.00
#
_symmetry.space_group_name_H-M   'P 1'
#
loop_
_entity.id
_entity.type
_entity.pdbx_description
1 polymer ?
#
loop_
_entity_poly.entity_id
_entity_poly.type
_entity_poly.pdbx_seq_one_letter_code
_entity_poly.pdbx_strand_id
1 'polypeptide(L)'
;MHEYKLLHRKATGNNSTSSTSNSCLALVSAASNLLPANRKLLRKLTELKTILVEAKNFHRKFLSSEATAAAISTTTTSLPTSKVFGRDADRDHVVSFLCNPDEADTSGERNYSTLAIVGHGGAGKTTLRS
;
A
#
# COMPACT_ATOMS: atom_id res chain seq x y z
N MET A 1 -1.54 -79.28 -22.57
CA MET A 1 -0.67 -78.64 -21.56
C MET A 1 -0.62 -77.11 -21.77
N HIS A 2 -1.76 -76.41 -21.66
CA HIS A 2 -1.82 -74.94 -21.87
C HIS A 2 -2.62 -74.17 -20.79
N GLU A 3 -3.38 -74.85 -19.94
CA GLU A 3 -4.18 -74.19 -18.90
C GLU A 3 -3.39 -73.82 -17.64
N TYR A 4 -2.32 -74.57 -17.31
CA TYR A 4 -1.49 -74.28 -16.14
C TYR A 4 -0.75 -72.92 -16.24
N LYS A 5 -0.44 -72.46 -17.46
CA LYS A 5 0.25 -71.18 -17.69
C LYS A 5 -0.64 -69.95 -17.48
N LEU A 6 -1.97 -70.11 -17.56
CA LEU A 6 -2.92 -69.03 -17.30
C LEU A 6 -3.06 -68.76 -15.81
N LEU A 7 -3.06 -69.81 -14.98
CA LEU A 7 -3.11 -69.69 -13.52
C LEU A 7 -1.83 -69.07 -12.95
N HIS A 8 -0.66 -69.40 -13.51
CA HIS A 8 0.60 -68.82 -13.06
C HIS A 8 0.72 -67.31 -13.37
N ARG A 9 0.07 -66.80 -14.43
CA ARG A 9 0.05 -65.36 -14.75
C ARG A 9 -0.81 -64.55 -13.78
N LYS A 10 -1.78 -65.17 -13.10
CA LYS A 10 -2.64 -64.51 -12.10
C LYS A 10 -2.05 -64.53 -10.69
N ALA A 11 -1.15 -65.47 -10.39
CA ALA A 11 -0.45 -65.54 -9.11
C ALA A 11 0.83 -64.68 -9.05
N THR A 12 1.48 -64.41 -10.20
CA THR A 12 2.63 -63.50 -10.31
C THR A 12 2.26 -62.17 -10.98
N GLY A 13 1.02 -61.73 -10.78
CA GLY A 13 0.47 -60.44 -11.18
C GLY A 13 0.27 -59.53 -9.97
N ASN A 14 1.38 -59.23 -9.31
CA ASN A 14 1.76 -57.98 -8.66
C ASN A 14 0.62 -56.97 -8.42
N ASN A 15 0.35 -56.71 -7.15
CA ASN A 15 -0.16 -55.47 -6.55
C ASN A 15 -1.21 -54.71 -7.34
N SER A 16 -2.47 -55.14 -7.23
CA SER A 16 -3.58 -54.18 -7.16
C SER A 16 -3.61 -53.56 -5.76
N THR A 17 -2.54 -52.86 -5.37
CA THR A 17 -2.70 -51.79 -4.39
C THR A 17 -3.58 -50.77 -5.06
N SER A 18 -4.79 -50.63 -4.55
CA SER A 18 -5.62 -49.44 -4.64
C SER A 18 -4.77 -48.17 -4.47
N SER A 19 -4.17 -47.68 -5.54
CA SER A 19 -3.70 -46.29 -5.64
C SER A 19 -4.85 -45.50 -6.24
N THR A 20 -5.93 -45.43 -5.47
CA THR A 20 -7.00 -44.46 -5.58
C THR A 20 -6.39 -43.06 -5.78
N SER A 21 -6.57 -42.54 -6.99
CA SER A 21 -7.10 -41.19 -7.22
C SER A 21 -6.34 -39.96 -6.73
N ASN A 22 -5.09 -40.05 -6.24
CA ASN A 22 -4.38 -38.83 -5.78
C ASN A 22 -3.42 -38.22 -6.83
N SER A 23 -2.91 -39.00 -7.78
CA SER A 23 -2.02 -38.51 -8.84
C SER A 23 -2.76 -37.63 -9.86
N CYS A 24 -3.98 -38.01 -10.24
CA CYS A 24 -4.80 -37.22 -11.16
C CYS A 24 -5.23 -35.89 -10.53
N LEU A 25 -5.54 -35.86 -9.22
CA LEU A 25 -5.98 -34.63 -8.56
C LEU A 25 -4.88 -33.57 -8.46
N ALA A 26 -3.63 -33.98 -8.21
CA ALA A 26 -2.49 -33.05 -8.20
C ALA A 26 -2.19 -32.45 -9.59
N LEU A 27 -2.37 -33.22 -10.66
CA LEU A 27 -2.26 -32.73 -12.04
C LEU A 27 -3.40 -31.77 -12.38
N VAL A 28 -4.62 -32.05 -11.90
CA VAL A 28 -5.81 -31.21 -12.11
C VAL A 28 -5.68 -29.86 -11.39
N SER A 29 -5.06 -29.79 -10.21
CA SER A 29 -4.83 -28.50 -9.52
C SER A 29 -3.78 -27.61 -10.20
N ALA A 30 -2.79 -28.19 -10.87
CA ALA A 30 -1.84 -27.42 -11.68
C ALA A 30 -2.47 -26.99 -13.01
N ALA A 31 -3.29 -27.86 -13.62
CA ALA A 31 -3.96 -27.63 -14.88
C ALA A 31 -5.24 -26.78 -14.77
N SER A 32 -5.81 -26.61 -13.58
CA SER A 32 -6.97 -25.74 -13.37
C SER A 32 -6.65 -24.29 -13.75
N ASN A 33 -5.39 -23.86 -13.63
CA ASN A 33 -4.94 -22.55 -14.11
C ASN A 33 -4.90 -22.43 -15.65
N LEU A 34 -4.89 -23.55 -16.38
CA LEU A 34 -4.98 -23.59 -17.84
C LEU A 34 -6.42 -23.47 -18.36
N LEU A 35 -7.44 -23.60 -17.51
CA LEU A 35 -8.83 -23.36 -17.91
C LEU A 35 -8.96 -21.93 -18.50
N PRO A 36 -9.66 -21.76 -19.63
CA PRO A 36 -9.76 -20.46 -20.30
C PRO A 36 -10.23 -19.30 -19.40
N ALA A 37 -11.14 -19.58 -18.47
CA ALA A 37 -11.62 -18.63 -17.47
C ALA A 37 -10.51 -18.22 -16.47
N ASN A 38 -9.73 -19.19 -15.99
CA ASN A 38 -8.62 -18.94 -15.08
C ASN A 38 -7.45 -18.24 -15.78
N ARG A 39 -7.25 -18.46 -17.08
CA ARG A 39 -6.32 -17.67 -17.90
C ARG A 39 -6.72 -16.19 -17.98
N LYS A 40 -8.02 -15.89 -18.09
CA LYS A 40 -8.52 -14.49 -18.09
C LYS A 40 -8.28 -13.82 -16.74
N LEU A 41 -8.53 -14.54 -15.64
CA LEU A 41 -8.24 -14.07 -14.29
C LEU A 41 -6.73 -13.85 -14.08
N LEU A 42 -5.90 -14.80 -14.52
CA LEU A 42 -4.45 -14.70 -14.43
C LEU A 42 -3.92 -13.49 -15.20
N ARG A 43 -4.41 -13.24 -16.42
CA ARG A 43 -4.08 -12.05 -17.22
C ARG A 43 -4.42 -10.76 -16.47
N LYS A 44 -5.61 -10.69 -15.86
CA LYS A 44 -6.03 -9.53 -15.06
C LYS A 44 -5.15 -9.32 -13.84
N LEU A 45 -4.78 -10.38 -13.13
CA LEU A 45 -3.85 -10.29 -12.01
C LEU A 45 -2.46 -9.83 -12.44
N THR A 46 -1.97 -10.27 -13.61
CA THR A 46 -0.70 -9.78 -14.14
C THR A 46 -0.77 -8.31 -14.55
N GLU A 47 -1.86 -7.87 -15.18
CA GLU A 47 -2.11 -6.45 -15.52
C GLU A 47 -2.12 -5.57 -14.26
N LEU A 48 -2.78 -6.01 -13.18
CA LEU A 48 -2.81 -5.25 -11.93
C LEU A 48 -1.43 -5.16 -11.27
N LYS A 49 -0.65 -6.25 -11.30
CA LYS A 49 0.72 -6.24 -10.80
C LYS A 49 1.61 -5.27 -11.57
N THR A 50 1.46 -5.20 -12.90
CA THR A 50 2.23 -4.25 -13.72
C THR A 50 1.84 -2.80 -13.41
N ILE A 51 0.54 -2.51 -13.32
CA ILE A 51 0.05 -1.17 -12.98
C ILE A 51 0.56 -0.73 -11.60
N LEU A 52 0.55 -1.63 -10.61
CA LEU A 52 1.05 -1.33 -9.27
C LEU A 52 2.55 -0.96 -9.26
N VAL A 53 3.36 -1.71 -10.01
CA VAL A 53 4.80 -1.43 -10.13
C VAL A 53 5.02 -0.09 -10.83
N GLU A 54 4.26 0.19 -11.89
CA GLU A 54 4.34 1.44 -12.65
C GLU A 54 3.93 2.63 -11.79
N ALA A 55 2.81 2.54 -11.07
CA ALA A 55 2.32 3.57 -10.15
C ALA A 55 3.35 3.88 -9.05
N LYS A 56 3.97 2.84 -8.46
CA LYS A 56 5.06 3.01 -7.48
C LYS A 56 6.27 3.69 -8.10
N ASN A 57 6.60 3.36 -9.34
CA ASN A 57 7.72 3.99 -10.05
C ASN A 57 7.42 5.46 -10.36
N PHE A 58 6.20 5.80 -10.77
CA PHE A 58 5.77 7.18 -10.95
C PHE A 58 5.80 7.96 -9.65
N HIS A 59 5.26 7.39 -8.57
CA HIS A 59 5.30 8.00 -7.25
C HIS A 59 6.74 8.24 -6.79
N ARG A 60 7.63 7.27 -6.95
CA ARG A 60 9.06 7.44 -6.67
C ARG A 60 9.70 8.50 -7.56
N LYS A 61 9.41 8.55 -8.86
CA LYS A 61 9.95 9.58 -9.75
C LYS A 61 9.48 10.98 -9.36
N PHE A 62 8.21 11.12 -8.98
CA PHE A 62 7.65 12.38 -8.51
C PHE A 62 8.25 12.80 -7.17
N LEU A 63 8.27 11.90 -6.18
CA LEU A 63 8.86 12.15 -4.86
C LEU A 63 10.40 12.21 -4.85
N SER A 64 11.09 11.65 -5.84
CA SER A 64 12.55 11.79 -5.98
C SER A 64 12.94 13.08 -6.69
N SER A 65 12.05 13.66 -7.50
CA SER A 65 12.16 15.06 -7.94
C SER A 65 11.75 16.03 -6.81
N GLU A 66 10.93 15.53 -5.89
CA GLU A 66 10.42 16.23 -4.72
C GLU A 66 11.01 15.62 -3.43
N ALA A 67 12.33 15.41 -3.42
CA ALA A 67 13.13 15.43 -2.19
C ALA A 67 13.20 16.86 -1.61
N THR A 68 12.04 17.51 -1.63
CA THR A 68 11.57 18.74 -1.04
C THR A 68 10.09 18.48 -0.82
N ALA A 69 9.80 17.63 0.18
CA ALA A 69 8.50 17.26 0.73
C ALA A 69 7.29 18.01 0.17
N ALA A 70 6.26 17.24 -0.21
CA ALA A 70 4.91 17.69 -0.54
C ALA A 70 4.43 18.84 0.35
N ALA A 71 4.78 20.06 -0.07
CA ALA A 71 4.14 21.27 0.32
C ALA A 71 3.11 21.49 -0.77
N ILE A 72 1.85 21.26 -0.43
CA ILE A 72 0.78 22.07 -1.00
C ILE A 72 1.38 23.48 -1.02
N SER A 73 1.62 24.05 -2.20
CA SER A 73 2.15 25.40 -2.34
C SER A 73 1.03 26.36 -1.96
N THR A 74 0.61 26.31 -0.69
CA THR A 74 0.18 27.49 0.03
C THR A 74 1.35 28.45 -0.12
N THR A 75 1.10 29.58 -0.76
CA THR A 75 2.04 30.68 -0.84
C THR A 75 2.38 31.12 0.58
N THR A 76 3.33 30.45 1.23
CA THR A 76 3.96 30.91 2.45
C THR A 76 4.99 31.92 1.97
N THR A 77 4.66 33.19 2.05
CA THR A 77 5.65 34.27 2.09
C THR A 77 6.46 34.11 3.38
N SER A 78 7.23 33.03 3.53
CA SER A 78 8.20 32.89 4.60
C SER A 78 9.48 33.55 4.10
N LEU A 79 9.59 34.85 4.39
CA LEU A 79 10.92 35.46 4.52
C LEU A 79 11.63 34.74 5.68
N PRO A 80 12.97 34.62 5.65
CA PRO A 80 13.72 34.01 6.76
C PRO A 80 13.28 34.66 8.07
N THR A 81 12.74 33.85 8.98
CA THR A 81 12.14 34.27 10.25
C THR A 81 13.11 35.20 10.96
N SER A 82 12.73 36.47 11.17
CA SER A 82 13.46 37.28 12.14
C SER A 82 13.28 36.59 13.49
N LYS A 83 14.36 36.14 14.12
CA LYS A 83 14.28 35.40 15.38
C LYS A 83 13.56 36.24 16.44
N VAL A 84 12.37 35.79 16.87
CA VAL A 84 11.57 36.46 17.91
C VAL A 84 11.94 35.88 19.28
N PHE A 85 12.61 36.68 20.11
CA PHE A 85 13.01 36.25 21.45
C PHE A 85 11.84 36.31 22.43
N GLY A 86 11.79 35.35 23.37
CA GLY A 86 10.81 35.34 24.47
C GLY A 86 9.42 34.85 24.09
N ARG A 87 9.21 34.41 22.85
CA ARG A 87 7.94 33.87 22.34
C ARG A 87 8.06 32.45 21.78
N ASP A 88 9.11 31.73 22.16
CA ASP A 88 9.34 30.37 21.67
C ASP A 88 8.17 29.44 22.05
N ALA A 89 7.64 29.57 23.26
CA ALA A 89 6.48 28.79 23.70
C ALA A 89 5.20 29.07 22.88
N ASP A 90 4.91 30.34 22.60
CA ASP A 90 3.76 30.72 21.75
C ASP A 90 3.92 30.14 20.34
N ARG A 91 5.13 30.23 19.77
CA ARG A 91 5.43 29.67 18.45
C ARG A 91 5.20 28.16 18.43
N ASP A 92 5.74 27.46 19.41
CA ASP A 92 5.64 26.00 19.48
C ASP A 92 4.19 25.55 19.66
N HIS A 93 3.37 26.32 20.38
CA HIS A 93 1.93 26.07 20.51
C HIS A 93 1.15 26.36 19.21
N VAL A 94 1.50 27.40 18.46
CA VAL A 94 0.88 27.67 17.15
C VAL A 94 1.21 26.55 16.16
N VAL A 95 2.46 26.11 16.14
CA VAL A 95 2.91 25.02 15.26
C VAL A 95 2.23 23.71 15.63
N SER A 96 2.16 23.35 16.91
CA SER A 96 1.44 22.14 17.31
C SER A 96 -0.04 22.24 16.90
N PHE A 97 -0.73 23.33 17.22
CA PHE A 97 -2.15 23.46 16.89
C PHE A 97 -2.45 23.40 15.38
N LEU A 98 -1.60 24.00 14.53
CA LEU A 98 -1.86 24.09 13.09
C LEU A 98 -1.25 22.94 12.27
N CYS A 99 -0.19 22.32 12.77
CA CYS A 99 0.54 21.27 12.05
C CYS A 99 0.33 19.89 12.67
N ASN A 100 -0.36 19.77 13.80
CA ASN A 100 -0.75 18.47 14.31
C ASN A 100 -1.68 17.81 13.29
N PRO A 101 -1.31 16.63 12.77
CA PRO A 101 -2.23 15.80 12.02
C PRO A 101 -3.12 15.11 13.06
N ASP A 102 -4.12 15.81 13.59
CA ASP A 102 -5.21 15.10 14.26
C ASP A 102 -5.72 14.07 13.24
N GLU A 103 -5.70 12.81 13.69
CA GLU A 103 -5.93 11.58 12.92
C GLU A 103 -6.81 11.86 11.72
N ALA A 104 -6.24 11.74 10.52
CA ALA A 104 -6.96 11.93 9.27
C ALA A 104 -8.24 11.09 9.33
N ASP A 105 -9.36 11.75 9.62
CA ASP A 105 -10.64 11.11 9.80
C ASP A 105 -10.88 10.27 8.55
N THR A 106 -11.08 8.98 8.78
CA THR A 106 -11.33 7.97 7.74
C THR A 106 -12.60 8.27 6.92
N SER A 107 -13.30 9.38 7.20
CA SER A 107 -14.49 9.84 6.49
C SER A 107 -14.20 10.63 5.20
N GLY A 108 -12.94 11.00 4.91
CA GLY A 108 -12.62 11.77 3.70
C GLY A 108 -13.10 13.23 3.74
N GLU A 109 -13.52 13.70 4.92
CA GLU A 109 -13.89 15.09 5.17
C GLU A 109 -12.63 15.90 5.51
N ARG A 110 -12.48 17.09 4.91
CA ARG A 110 -11.29 17.92 5.08
C ARG A 110 -11.45 18.80 6.31
N ASN A 111 -10.73 18.49 7.38
CA ASN A 111 -10.73 19.28 8.61
C ASN A 111 -9.88 20.55 8.43
N TYR A 112 -10.43 21.70 8.82
CA TYR A 112 -9.74 23.00 8.80
C TYR A 112 -9.65 23.56 10.21
N SER A 113 -8.42 23.74 10.71
CA SER A 113 -8.15 24.35 12.01
C SER A 113 -7.93 25.86 11.89
N THR A 114 -8.51 26.63 12.82
CA THR A 114 -8.35 28.09 12.87
C THR A 114 -7.89 28.53 14.26
N LEU A 115 -6.96 29.50 14.31
CA LEU A 115 -6.39 30.03 15.55
C LEU A 115 -6.43 31.57 15.54
N ALA A 116 -7.08 32.16 16.53
CA ALA A 116 -7.16 33.61 16.70
C ALA A 116 -6.07 34.13 17.64
N ILE A 117 -5.32 35.15 17.22
CA ILE A 117 -4.30 35.83 18.04
C ILE A 117 -4.81 37.21 18.43
N VAL A 118 -5.13 37.42 19.72
CA VAL A 118 -5.74 38.65 20.24
C VAL A 118 -4.86 39.28 21.32
N GLY A 119 -4.90 40.61 21.43
CA GLY A 119 -4.12 41.35 22.43
C GLY A 119 -4.09 42.85 22.14
N HIS A 120 -3.61 43.63 23.11
CA HIS A 120 -3.52 45.10 23.05
C HIS A 120 -2.60 45.61 21.93
N GLY A 121 -2.65 46.92 21.64
CA GLY A 121 -1.74 47.58 20.71
C GLY A 121 -0.27 47.42 21.14
N GLY A 122 0.64 47.18 20.20
CA GLY A 122 2.06 46.98 20.50
C GLY A 122 2.46 45.60 21.04
N ALA A 123 1.51 44.69 21.31
CA ALA A 123 1.79 43.34 21.83
C ALA A 123 2.51 42.38 20.85
N GLY A 124 2.97 42.86 19.68
CA GLY A 124 3.73 42.04 18.73
C GLY A 124 2.94 40.89 18.08
N LYS A 125 1.61 40.99 17.94
CA LYS A 125 0.77 39.95 17.30
C LYS A 125 1.24 39.62 15.88
N THR A 126 1.53 40.65 15.07
CA THR A 126 2.07 40.50 13.72
C THR A 126 3.46 39.86 13.72
N THR A 127 4.26 40.12 14.75
CA THR A 127 5.61 39.58 14.90
C THR A 127 5.62 38.07 15.10
N LEU A 128 4.61 37.50 15.79
CA LEU A 128 4.49 36.04 15.97
C LEU A 128 4.14 35.28 14.68
N ARG A 129 3.61 35.97 13.65
CA ARG A 129 3.21 35.37 12.38
C ARG A 129 4.39 35.12 11.43
N SER A 130 5.50 35.83 11.60
CA SER A 130 6.68 35.77 10.71
C SER A 130 7.53 34.54 10.96
#